data_AF-A0A917FUJ2-F1
#
_entry.id   AF-A0A917FUJ2-F1
#
_cell.length_a   1.000
_cell.length_b   1.000
_cell.length_c   1.000
_cell.angle_alpha   90.00
_cell.angle_beta   90.00
_cell.angle_gamma   90.00
#
_symmetry.space_group_name_H-M   'P 1'
#
loop_
_entity.id
_entity.type
_entity.pdbx_description
1 polymer ?
#
loop_
_entity_poly.entity_id
_entity_poly.type
_entity_poly.pdbx_seq_one_letter_code
_entity_poly.pdbx_strand_id
1 'polypeptide(L)'
;MILEAAAEAGKDAVGLIQDTAASPPEGVVLVVVHSGGGRAKAMVGALQKSGAVVHECAKVTKAGERMDFVRAEFRALDGTRVSPDVITTLVESVGSDLRELAAACSQLVSDTGGKVDVAAVRRYYSGKAEISGFDIADKAVSGDRAGALESLRWAMLRGTPHVLLADALADAVHTIARVGSAGRGDPFGMASQLGMPPWKIKKAQAQARNWDAARIGDALQVVAALNADVKGQAADADYAVERAVGIVAELSSQR
;
A
#
# COMPACT_ATOMS: atom_id res chain seq x y z
N MET A 1 -20.40 24.00 3.73
CA MET A 1 -21.22 22.78 3.59
C MET A 1 -20.43 21.77 2.76
N ILE A 2 -20.26 20.54 3.23
CA ILE A 2 -19.53 19.48 2.50
C ILE A 2 -20.53 18.39 2.15
N LEU A 3 -20.58 18.03 0.87
CA LEU A 3 -21.40 16.92 0.38
C LEU A 3 -20.47 15.77 -0.04
N GLU A 4 -20.54 14.68 0.70
CA GLU A 4 -19.79 13.47 0.42
C GLU A 4 -20.56 12.55 -0.54
N ALA A 5 -19.84 11.70 -1.28
CA ALA A 5 -20.41 10.70 -2.20
C ALA A 5 -21.43 11.27 -3.22
N ALA A 6 -21.23 12.50 -3.69
CA ALA A 6 -22.18 13.18 -4.58
C ALA A 6 -22.41 12.47 -5.92
N ALA A 7 -21.51 11.55 -6.31
CA ALA A 7 -21.66 10.67 -7.47
C ALA A 7 -22.85 9.70 -7.35
N GLU A 8 -23.23 9.37 -6.11
CA GLU A 8 -24.35 8.52 -5.78
C GLU A 8 -25.64 9.31 -5.58
N ALA A 9 -25.68 10.61 -5.83
CA ALA A 9 -26.90 11.41 -5.67
C ALA A 9 -28.00 10.97 -6.66
N GLY A 10 -29.25 10.99 -6.20
CA GLY A 10 -30.44 10.85 -7.05
C GLY A 10 -30.74 12.13 -7.82
N LYS A 11 -31.63 12.06 -8.81
CA LYS A 11 -31.95 13.19 -9.72
C LYS A 11 -32.36 14.47 -8.97
N ASP A 12 -33.21 14.35 -7.95
CA ASP A 12 -33.71 15.50 -7.19
C ASP A 12 -32.58 16.14 -6.36
N ALA A 13 -31.73 15.32 -5.75
CA ALA A 13 -30.56 15.79 -5.01
C ALA A 13 -29.55 16.49 -5.93
N VAL A 14 -29.33 15.96 -7.14
CA VAL A 14 -28.48 16.62 -8.16
C VAL A 14 -29.02 18.00 -8.52
N GLY A 15 -30.33 18.13 -8.74
CA GLY A 15 -30.97 19.42 -9.01
C GLY A 15 -30.74 20.42 -7.89
N LEU A 16 -31.02 20.02 -6.64
CA LEU A 16 -30.82 20.89 -5.47
C LEU A 16 -29.36 21.34 -5.31
N ILE A 17 -28.40 20.45 -5.56
CA ILE A 17 -26.96 20.77 -5.51
C ILE A 17 -26.60 21.80 -6.57
N GLN A 18 -27.11 21.65 -7.79
CA GLN A 18 -26.85 22.58 -8.90
C GLN A 18 -27.47 23.95 -8.65
N ASP A 19 -28.70 24.00 -8.15
CA ASP A 19 -29.39 25.25 -7.82
C ASP A 19 -28.65 25.98 -6.69
N THR A 20 -28.23 25.25 -5.66
CA THR A 20 -27.43 25.80 -4.55
C THR A 20 -26.07 26.30 -5.04
N ALA A 21 -25.43 25.61 -5.99
CA ALA A 21 -24.16 26.05 -6.56
C ALA A 21 -24.30 27.30 -7.45
N ALA A 22 -25.45 27.49 -8.09
CA ALA A 22 -25.71 28.67 -8.92
C ALA A 22 -25.97 29.94 -8.07
N SER A 23 -26.51 29.77 -6.86
CA SER A 23 -26.75 30.87 -5.91
C SER A 23 -26.43 30.42 -4.48
N PRO A 24 -25.14 30.31 -4.13
CA PRO A 24 -24.75 29.89 -2.79
C PRO A 24 -25.19 30.96 -1.77
N PRO A 25 -25.76 30.56 -0.62
CA PRO A 25 -26.09 31.50 0.43
C PRO A 25 -24.86 32.31 0.86
N GLU A 26 -25.09 33.56 1.25
CA GLU A 26 -24.01 34.44 1.69
C GLU A 26 -23.22 33.82 2.84
N GLY A 27 -21.89 33.85 2.74
CA GLY A 27 -20.99 33.25 3.72
C GLY A 27 -20.86 31.72 3.65
N VAL A 28 -21.51 31.04 2.70
CA VAL A 28 -21.45 29.58 2.57
C VAL A 28 -20.55 29.16 1.41
N VAL A 29 -19.54 28.33 1.72
CA VAL A 29 -18.76 27.60 0.71
C VAL A 29 -19.35 26.19 0.55
N LEU A 30 -19.68 25.83 -0.68
CA LEU A 30 -20.12 24.48 -1.04
C LEU A 30 -18.93 23.67 -1.55
N VAL A 31 -18.62 22.58 -0.84
CA VAL A 31 -17.62 21.59 -1.25
C VAL A 31 -18.36 20.32 -1.66
N VAL A 32 -18.12 19.85 -2.88
CA VAL A 32 -18.76 18.64 -3.41
C VAL A 32 -17.69 17.60 -3.71
N VAL A 33 -17.74 16.48 -2.99
CA VAL A 33 -16.86 15.33 -3.22
C VAL A 33 -17.53 14.38 -4.20
N HIS A 34 -16.98 14.28 -5.41
CA HIS A 34 -17.52 13.48 -6.49
C HIS A 34 -16.43 12.63 -7.15
N SER A 35 -16.74 11.38 -7.47
CA SER A 35 -15.77 10.43 -8.06
C SER A 35 -15.45 10.67 -9.55
N GLY A 36 -15.95 11.77 -10.15
CA GLY A 36 -15.92 12.01 -11.60
C GLY A 36 -16.74 11.05 -12.49
N GLY A 37 -17.39 10.02 -11.92
CA GLY A 37 -18.13 9.00 -12.65
C GLY A 37 -19.56 8.76 -12.13
N GLY A 38 -20.11 7.59 -12.41
CA GLY A 38 -21.41 7.16 -11.87
C GLY A 38 -22.62 7.85 -12.48
N ARG A 39 -23.78 7.68 -11.83
CA ARG A 39 -25.09 8.14 -12.31
C ARG A 39 -25.24 9.66 -12.34
N ALA A 40 -24.51 10.38 -11.49
CA ALA A 40 -24.54 11.84 -11.40
C ALA A 40 -23.39 12.53 -12.16
N LYS A 41 -22.65 11.83 -13.04
CA LYS A 41 -21.48 12.38 -13.76
C LYS A 41 -21.72 13.74 -14.43
N ALA A 42 -22.91 13.97 -15.00
CA ALA A 42 -23.24 15.23 -15.66
C ALA A 42 -23.20 16.45 -14.71
N MET A 43 -23.37 16.23 -13.40
CA MET A 43 -23.30 17.28 -12.38
C MET A 43 -21.93 17.95 -12.34
N VAL A 44 -20.84 17.22 -12.55
CA VAL A 44 -19.48 17.77 -12.52
C VAL A 44 -19.31 18.89 -13.54
N GLY A 45 -19.74 18.66 -14.78
CA GLY A 45 -19.67 19.66 -15.84
C GLY A 45 -20.60 20.86 -15.60
N ALA A 46 -21.75 20.64 -14.94
CA ALA A 46 -22.64 21.73 -14.56
C ALA A 46 -22.04 22.61 -13.46
N LEU A 47 -21.48 22.01 -12.41
CA LEU A 47 -20.82 22.72 -11.32
C LEU A 47 -19.63 23.56 -11.81
N GLN A 48 -18.82 23.01 -12.72
CA GLN A 48 -17.73 23.75 -13.38
C GLN A 48 -18.24 24.99 -14.13
N LYS A 49 -19.36 24.87 -14.86
CA LYS A 49 -19.98 26.01 -15.56
C LYS A 49 -20.53 27.06 -14.59
N SER A 50 -20.93 26.65 -13.39
CA SER A 50 -21.33 27.56 -12.30
C SER A 50 -20.13 28.17 -11.55
N GLY A 51 -18.89 27.94 -12.00
CA GLY A 51 -17.69 28.52 -11.42
C GLY A 51 -17.01 27.68 -10.33
N ALA A 52 -17.39 26.41 -10.17
CA ALA A 52 -16.72 25.52 -9.22
C ALA A 52 -15.24 25.31 -9.61
N VAL A 53 -14.35 25.54 -8.66
CA VAL A 53 -12.93 25.17 -8.78
C VAL A 53 -12.81 23.66 -8.54
N VAL A 54 -12.19 22.96 -9.50
CA VAL A 54 -12.02 21.51 -9.41
C VAL A 54 -10.64 21.16 -8.87
N HIS A 55 -10.64 20.42 -7.77
CA HIS A 55 -9.45 19.82 -7.19
C HIS A 55 -9.44 18.32 -7.49
N GLU A 56 -8.60 17.90 -8.44
CA GLU A 56 -8.48 16.50 -8.80
C GLU A 56 -7.75 15.72 -7.70
N CYS A 57 -8.47 14.81 -7.04
CA CYS A 57 -7.95 13.95 -5.98
C CYS A 57 -7.81 12.52 -6.48
N ALA A 58 -7.01 12.33 -7.55
CA ALA A 58 -6.81 11.01 -8.14
C ALA A 58 -6.20 10.04 -7.13
N LYS A 59 -6.66 8.79 -7.14
CA LYS A 59 -6.11 7.75 -6.27
C LYS A 59 -4.67 7.44 -6.72
N VAL A 60 -3.72 7.66 -5.82
CA VAL A 60 -2.33 7.24 -6.02
C VAL A 60 -2.25 5.71 -5.86
N THR A 61 -1.88 5.01 -6.93
CA THR A 61 -1.84 3.53 -6.92
C THR A 61 -0.45 2.99 -7.24
N LYS A 62 0.34 3.75 -7.99
CA LYS A 62 1.67 3.31 -8.44
C LYS A 62 2.79 3.91 -7.60
N ALA A 63 3.93 3.21 -7.56
CA ALA A 63 5.12 3.69 -6.86
C ALA A 63 5.66 5.02 -7.43
N GLY A 64 5.63 5.20 -8.75
CA GLY A 64 6.01 6.47 -9.39
C GLY A 64 5.14 7.63 -8.94
N GLU A 65 3.81 7.45 -8.94
CA GLU A 65 2.84 8.45 -8.49
C GLU A 65 3.06 8.82 -7.00
N ARG A 66 3.45 7.86 -6.15
CA ARG A 66 3.84 8.14 -4.76
C ARG A 66 5.09 9.00 -4.66
N MET A 67 6.12 8.72 -5.47
CA MET A 67 7.33 9.55 -5.49
C MET A 67 7.02 10.97 -5.99
N ASP A 68 6.14 11.11 -6.98
CA ASP A 68 5.69 12.41 -7.47
C ASP A 68 4.88 13.17 -6.42
N PHE A 69 4.02 12.48 -5.67
CA PHE A 69 3.31 13.05 -4.52
C PHE A 69 4.28 13.61 -3.48
N VAL A 70 5.25 12.81 -3.01
CA VAL A 70 6.26 13.27 -2.04
C VAL A 70 7.05 14.46 -2.57
N ARG A 71 7.41 14.43 -3.87
CA ARG A 71 8.07 15.56 -4.52
C ARG A 71 7.22 16.83 -4.53
N ALA A 72 5.91 16.70 -4.74
CA ALA A 72 4.97 17.81 -4.71
C ALA A 72 4.79 18.37 -3.30
N GLU A 73 4.71 17.50 -2.28
CA GLU A 73 4.62 17.92 -0.86
C GLU A 73 5.83 18.76 -0.45
N PHE A 74 7.06 18.33 -0.75
CA PHE A 74 8.24 19.16 -0.47
C PHE A 74 8.21 20.52 -1.18
N ARG A 75 7.73 20.56 -2.42
CA ARG A 75 7.61 21.83 -3.16
C ARG A 75 6.55 22.76 -2.57
N ALA A 76 5.47 22.22 -2.03
CA ALA A 76 4.41 22.99 -1.37
C ALA A 76 4.91 23.64 -0.06
N LEU A 77 5.90 23.02 0.58
CA LEU A 77 6.55 23.50 1.80
C LEU A 77 7.69 24.48 1.48
N ASP A 78 7.32 25.75 1.27
CA ASP A 78 8.23 26.88 1.00
C ASP A 78 9.15 26.70 -0.22
N GLY A 79 8.71 25.91 -1.21
CA GLY A 79 9.48 25.65 -2.41
C GLY A 79 10.68 24.73 -2.19
N THR A 80 10.71 23.97 -1.09
CA THR A 80 11.82 23.08 -0.75
C THR A 80 12.07 22.07 -1.86
N ARG A 81 13.34 21.94 -2.25
CA ARG A 81 13.79 20.98 -3.27
C ARG A 81 14.68 19.93 -2.61
N VAL A 82 14.36 18.68 -2.86
CA VAL A 82 15.11 17.53 -2.37
C VAL A 82 15.60 16.66 -3.53
N SER A 83 16.67 15.90 -3.31
CA SER A 83 17.20 14.96 -4.31
C SER A 83 16.25 13.77 -4.51
N PRO A 84 16.30 13.07 -5.65
CA PRO A 84 15.57 11.82 -5.85
C PRO A 84 15.86 10.78 -4.75
N ASP A 85 17.11 10.68 -4.30
CA ASP A 85 17.50 9.71 -3.26
C ASP A 85 16.81 9.98 -1.92
N VAL A 86 16.57 11.26 -1.57
CA VAL A 86 15.79 11.63 -0.37
C VAL A 86 14.36 11.15 -0.49
N ILE A 87 13.74 11.34 -1.66
CA ILE A 87 12.35 10.92 -1.92
C ILE A 87 12.25 9.39 -1.83
N THR A 88 13.16 8.67 -2.49
CA THR A 88 13.20 7.20 -2.45
C THR A 88 13.39 6.71 -1.02
N THR A 89 14.39 7.26 -0.30
CA THR A 89 14.66 6.86 1.09
C THR A 89 13.46 7.15 1.98
N LEU A 90 12.76 8.27 1.78
CA LEU A 90 11.59 8.62 2.59
C LEU A 90 10.43 7.66 2.36
N VAL A 91 10.13 7.34 1.10
CA VAL A 91 9.08 6.36 0.76
C VAL A 91 9.43 4.98 1.33
N GLU A 92 10.69 4.56 1.24
CA GLU A 92 11.15 3.30 1.84
C GLU A 92 11.09 3.33 3.38
N SER A 93 11.34 4.49 3.99
CA SER A 93 11.39 4.65 5.45
C SER A 93 10.04 4.95 6.10
N VAL A 94 9.02 5.34 5.35
CA VAL A 94 7.68 5.67 5.88
C VAL A 94 6.64 4.69 5.35
N GLY A 95 6.80 4.17 4.13
CA GLY A 95 5.88 3.24 3.52
C GLY A 95 4.96 3.92 2.50
N SER A 96 3.71 3.46 2.43
CA SER A 96 2.80 3.80 1.33
C SER A 96 1.63 4.69 1.70
N ASP A 97 1.43 5.00 2.98
CA ASP A 97 0.38 5.90 3.44
C ASP A 97 0.70 7.36 3.09
N LEU A 98 -0.20 8.02 2.35
CA LEU A 98 0.02 9.38 1.87
C LEU A 98 -0.02 10.42 2.99
N ARG A 99 -0.80 10.19 4.05
CA ARG A 99 -0.90 11.13 5.17
C ARG A 99 0.38 11.09 5.99
N GLU A 100 0.92 9.90 6.21
CA GLU A 100 2.20 9.73 6.88
C GLU A 100 3.35 10.33 6.07
N LEU A 101 3.37 10.11 4.75
CA LEU A 101 4.36 10.72 3.86
C LEU A 101 4.30 12.26 3.89
N ALA A 102 3.11 12.86 3.83
CA ALA A 102 2.94 14.30 3.90
C ALA A 102 3.37 14.88 5.27
N ALA A 103 3.00 14.20 6.37
CA ALA A 103 3.45 14.57 7.71
C ALA A 103 4.98 14.46 7.85
N ALA A 104 5.59 13.46 7.19
CA ALA A 104 7.03 13.32 7.21
C ALA A 104 7.76 14.40 6.42
N CYS A 105 7.22 14.81 5.27
CA CYS A 105 7.72 15.96 4.51
C CYS A 105 7.70 17.24 5.37
N SER A 106 6.56 17.56 5.99
CA SER A 106 6.41 18.78 6.80
C SER A 106 7.33 18.79 8.01
N GLN A 107 7.43 17.67 8.71
CA GLN A 107 8.35 17.52 9.82
C GLN A 107 9.81 17.69 9.38
N LEU A 108 10.25 16.99 8.32
CA LEU A 108 11.63 17.08 7.84
C LEU A 108 12.00 18.51 7.43
N VAL A 109 11.11 19.23 6.75
CA VAL A 109 11.35 20.64 6.39
C VAL A 109 11.49 21.50 7.64
N SER A 110 10.59 21.33 8.62
CA SER A 110 10.62 22.09 9.87
C SER A 110 11.89 21.82 10.68
N ASP A 111 12.23 20.54 10.90
CA ASP A 111 13.32 20.13 11.78
C ASP A 111 14.72 20.36 11.17
N THR A 112 14.81 20.47 9.84
CA THR A 112 16.08 20.73 9.12
C THR A 112 16.24 22.18 8.64
N GLY A 113 15.23 23.03 8.87
CA GLY A 113 15.19 24.37 8.30
C GLY A 113 15.23 24.37 6.76
N GLY A 114 14.56 23.39 6.14
CA GLY A 114 14.49 23.20 4.69
C GLY A 114 15.69 22.50 4.04
N LYS A 115 16.71 22.09 4.81
CA LYS A 115 17.89 21.37 4.31
C LYS A 115 17.75 19.86 4.52
N VAL A 116 16.83 19.25 3.78
CA VAL A 116 16.54 17.80 3.90
C VAL A 116 17.52 16.99 3.05
N ASP A 117 18.29 16.11 3.71
CA ASP A 117 19.16 15.13 3.08
C ASP A 117 18.81 13.68 3.52
N VAL A 118 19.48 12.69 2.92
CA VAL A 118 19.24 11.27 3.22
C VAL A 118 19.56 10.94 4.69
N ALA A 119 20.56 11.63 5.27
CA ALA A 119 20.94 11.42 6.66
C ALA A 119 19.84 11.92 7.61
N ALA A 120 19.20 13.05 7.30
CA ALA A 120 18.05 13.57 8.04
C ALA A 120 16.87 12.60 7.97
N VAL A 121 16.53 12.07 6.79
CA VAL A 121 15.48 11.05 6.65
C VAL A 121 15.77 9.85 7.53
N ARG A 122 16.98 9.30 7.46
CA ARG A 122 17.39 8.16 8.29
C ARG A 122 17.41 8.50 9.78
N ARG A 123 17.75 9.73 10.16
CA ARG A 123 17.74 10.15 11.57
C ARG A 123 16.34 10.18 12.15
N TYR A 124 15.38 10.76 11.43
CA TYR A 124 14.01 10.97 11.94
C TYR A 124 13.06 9.80 11.65
N TYR A 125 13.38 8.99 10.64
CA TYR A 125 12.57 7.86 10.19
C TYR A 125 13.36 6.54 10.13
N SER A 126 14.46 6.40 10.88
CA SER A 126 15.10 5.09 11.08
C SER A 126 14.16 4.16 11.83
N GLY A 127 14.02 2.93 11.35
CA GLY A 127 13.15 1.92 11.96
C GLY A 127 11.65 2.21 11.84
N LYS A 128 11.26 3.34 11.24
CA LYS A 128 9.87 3.72 10.93
C LYS A 128 9.38 3.22 9.59
N ALA A 129 10.20 2.49 8.82
CA ALA A 129 9.64 1.72 7.72
C ALA A 129 8.61 0.81 8.41
N GLU A 130 7.33 1.04 8.13
CA GLU A 130 6.31 0.05 8.43
C GLU A 130 6.90 -1.26 7.93
N ILE A 131 7.20 -2.17 8.84
CA ILE A 131 7.61 -3.49 8.42
C ILE A 131 6.33 -4.07 7.85
N SER A 132 6.23 -3.98 6.54
CA SER A 132 5.06 -4.43 5.83
C SER A 132 4.94 -5.93 6.05
N GLY A 133 3.71 -6.42 6.20
CA GLY A 133 3.47 -7.88 6.18
C GLY A 133 4.11 -8.53 4.96
N PHE A 134 4.18 -7.79 3.83
CA PHE A 134 4.85 -8.25 2.61
C PHE A 134 6.37 -8.39 2.76
N ASP A 135 7.05 -7.52 3.50
CA ASP A 135 8.50 -7.63 3.73
C ASP A 135 8.83 -8.85 4.62
N ILE A 136 7.99 -9.09 5.63
CA ILE A 136 8.09 -10.30 6.47
C ILE A 136 7.88 -11.55 5.62
N ALA A 137 6.82 -11.55 4.81
CA ALA A 137 6.50 -12.67 3.93
C ALA A 137 7.61 -12.93 2.90
N ASP A 138 8.20 -11.87 2.32
CA ASP A 138 9.31 -11.97 1.38
C ASP A 138 10.55 -12.59 1.98
N LYS A 139 10.92 -12.18 3.20
CA LYS A 139 12.03 -12.80 3.96
C LYS A 139 11.73 -14.28 4.24
N ALA A 140 10.50 -14.58 4.68
CA ALA A 140 10.07 -15.95 4.95
C ALA A 140 10.17 -16.83 3.70
N VAL A 141 9.55 -16.46 2.58
CA VAL A 141 9.55 -17.30 1.37
C VAL A 141 10.89 -17.37 0.64
N SER A 142 11.86 -16.55 1.05
CA SER A 142 13.24 -16.58 0.57
C SER A 142 14.19 -17.35 1.50
N GLY A 143 13.68 -17.85 2.63
CA GLY A 143 14.45 -18.63 3.61
C GLY A 143 15.23 -17.80 4.63
N ASP A 144 15.05 -16.48 4.68
CA ASP A 144 15.64 -15.61 5.70
C ASP A 144 14.82 -15.69 7.00
N ARG A 145 14.94 -16.82 7.69
CA ARG A 145 14.20 -17.10 8.93
C ARG A 145 14.48 -16.08 10.03
N ALA A 146 15.75 -15.72 10.22
CA ALA A 146 16.16 -14.79 11.27
C ALA A 146 15.59 -13.39 11.01
N GLY A 147 15.78 -12.86 9.79
CA GLY A 147 15.25 -11.57 9.40
C GLY A 147 13.72 -11.53 9.38
N ALA A 148 13.05 -12.62 8.98
CA ALA A 148 11.60 -12.72 8.99
C ALA A 148 11.03 -12.66 10.42
N LEU A 149 11.58 -13.46 11.35
CA LEU A 149 11.10 -13.51 12.74
C LEU A 149 11.40 -12.22 13.50
N GLU A 150 12.57 -11.61 13.29
CA GLU A 150 12.87 -10.29 13.86
C GLU A 150 11.86 -9.24 13.37
N SER A 151 11.64 -9.19 12.05
CA SER A 151 10.72 -8.24 11.43
C SER A 151 9.29 -8.43 11.92
N LEU A 152 8.86 -9.70 12.03
CA LEU A 152 7.56 -10.07 12.57
C LEU A 152 7.40 -9.58 14.02
N ARG A 153 8.39 -9.83 14.88
CA ARG A 153 8.34 -9.41 16.28
C ARG A 153 8.15 -7.89 16.39
N TRP A 154 8.84 -7.11 15.55
CA TRP A 154 8.66 -5.65 15.50
C TRP A 154 7.28 -5.22 14.96
N ALA A 155 6.72 -5.93 13.99
CA ALA A 155 5.37 -5.65 13.49
C ALA A 155 4.30 -5.92 14.57
N MET A 156 4.41 -7.05 15.27
CA MET A 156 3.48 -7.42 16.35
C MET A 156 3.57 -6.46 17.54
N LEU A 157 4.78 -6.05 17.95
CA LEU A 157 4.96 -5.03 18.99
C LEU A 157 4.32 -3.68 18.63
N ARG A 158 4.22 -3.37 17.34
CA ARG A 158 3.53 -2.17 16.83
C ARG A 158 2.03 -2.35 16.63
N GLY A 159 1.49 -3.53 16.96
CA GLY A 159 0.07 -3.82 16.87
C GLY A 159 -0.44 -4.08 15.44
N THR A 160 0.43 -4.48 14.50
CA THR A 160 -0.02 -4.88 13.17
C THR A 160 -1.05 -6.01 13.28
N PRO A 161 -2.26 -5.86 12.71
CA PRO A 161 -3.29 -6.89 12.78
C PRO A 161 -2.82 -8.24 12.22
N HIS A 162 -2.98 -9.33 12.98
CA HIS A 162 -2.59 -10.68 12.58
C HIS A 162 -3.19 -11.13 11.24
N VAL A 163 -4.41 -10.71 10.93
CA VAL A 163 -5.07 -11.01 9.65
C VAL A 163 -4.29 -10.44 8.47
N LEU A 164 -3.67 -9.25 8.61
CA LEU A 164 -2.85 -8.64 7.55
C LEU A 164 -1.51 -9.36 7.36
N LEU A 165 -0.91 -9.82 8.46
CA LEU A 165 0.32 -10.63 8.42
C LEU A 165 0.07 -11.99 7.75
N ALA A 166 -1.06 -12.62 8.09
CA ALA A 166 -1.48 -13.87 7.49
C ALA A 166 -1.80 -13.73 5.99
N ASP A 167 -2.51 -12.67 5.60
CA ASP A 167 -2.84 -12.39 4.19
C ASP A 167 -1.58 -12.15 3.34
N ALA A 168 -0.62 -11.39 3.87
CA ALA A 168 0.64 -11.15 3.16
C ALA A 168 1.47 -12.43 2.96
N LEU A 169 1.55 -13.29 4.00
CA LEU A 169 2.22 -14.59 3.88
C LEU A 169 1.51 -15.51 2.88
N ALA A 170 0.18 -15.54 2.91
CA ALA A 170 -0.63 -16.29 1.96
C ALA A 170 -0.43 -15.80 0.52
N ASP A 171 -0.47 -14.49 0.26
CA ASP A 171 -0.25 -13.92 -1.08
C ASP A 171 1.14 -14.28 -1.62
N ALA A 172 2.18 -14.24 -0.77
CA ALA A 172 3.54 -14.62 -1.18
C ALA A 172 3.61 -16.11 -1.58
N VAL A 173 3.08 -17.01 -0.76
CA VAL A 173 3.04 -18.46 -1.04
C VAL A 173 2.20 -18.77 -2.29
N HIS A 174 1.01 -18.18 -2.41
CA HIS A 174 0.16 -18.35 -3.59
C HIS A 174 0.81 -17.79 -4.86
N THR A 175 1.50 -16.66 -4.77
CA THR A 175 2.24 -16.07 -5.90
C THR A 175 3.33 -17.02 -6.38
N ILE A 176 4.11 -17.59 -5.46
CA ILE A 176 5.15 -18.58 -5.79
C ILE A 176 4.52 -19.83 -6.40
N ALA A 177 3.42 -20.34 -5.85
CA ALA A 177 2.72 -21.50 -6.38
C ALA A 177 2.25 -21.29 -7.83
N ARG A 178 1.59 -20.14 -8.10
CA ARG A 178 1.09 -19.80 -9.45
C ARG A 178 2.22 -19.65 -10.44
N VAL A 179 3.27 -18.90 -10.08
CA VAL A 179 4.42 -18.67 -10.95
C VAL A 179 5.25 -19.94 -11.16
N GLY A 180 5.46 -20.73 -10.11
CA GLY A 180 6.14 -22.02 -10.16
C GLY A 180 5.42 -23.02 -11.07
N SER A 181 4.08 -23.09 -10.99
CA SER A 181 3.27 -23.95 -11.85
C SER A 181 3.25 -23.53 -13.32
N ALA A 182 3.41 -22.22 -13.60
CA ALA A 182 3.45 -21.70 -14.97
C ALA A 182 4.80 -21.95 -15.66
N GLY A 183 5.82 -22.39 -14.93
CA GLY A 183 7.13 -22.73 -15.46
C GLY A 183 8.01 -21.52 -15.78
N ARG A 184 9.06 -21.78 -16.58
CA ARG A 184 10.00 -20.73 -17.01
C ARG A 184 9.42 -19.98 -18.21
N GLY A 185 9.42 -18.66 -18.16
CA GLY A 185 8.96 -17.81 -19.26
C GLY A 185 9.32 -16.35 -19.05
N ASP A 186 9.14 -15.54 -20.09
CA ASP A 186 9.35 -14.10 -20.01
C ASP A 186 8.26 -13.44 -19.12
N PRO A 187 8.64 -12.65 -18.10
CA PRO A 187 7.68 -12.03 -17.19
C PRO A 187 6.64 -11.12 -17.87
N PHE A 188 6.98 -10.48 -18.99
CA PHE A 188 6.03 -9.63 -19.71
C PHE A 188 4.99 -10.47 -20.46
N GLY A 189 5.41 -11.56 -21.11
CA GLY A 189 4.49 -12.50 -21.73
C GLY A 189 3.55 -13.20 -20.73
N MET A 190 4.06 -13.50 -19.53
CA MET A 190 3.29 -14.18 -18.47
C MET A 190 2.31 -13.26 -17.73
N ALA A 191 2.45 -11.93 -17.85
CA ALA A 191 1.66 -10.96 -17.11
C ALA A 191 0.14 -11.09 -17.35
N SER A 192 -0.27 -11.29 -18.61
CA SER A 192 -1.67 -11.47 -18.99
C SER A 192 -2.25 -12.77 -18.44
N GLN A 193 -1.51 -13.88 -18.58
CA GLN A 193 -1.94 -15.20 -18.12
C GLN A 193 -2.07 -15.28 -16.60
N LEU A 194 -1.12 -14.66 -15.87
CA LEU A 194 -1.09 -14.69 -14.42
C LEU A 194 -1.86 -13.54 -13.77
N GLY A 195 -2.30 -12.53 -14.54
CA GLY A 195 -2.93 -11.33 -13.98
C GLY A 195 -2.04 -10.61 -12.96
N MET A 196 -0.72 -10.67 -13.15
CA MET A 196 0.28 -10.08 -12.24
C MET A 196 1.20 -9.14 -13.01
N PRO A 197 1.68 -8.04 -12.39
CA PRO A 197 2.69 -7.19 -13.01
C PRO A 197 4.00 -7.96 -13.30
N PRO A 198 4.72 -7.64 -14.39
CA PRO A 198 5.96 -8.34 -14.77
C PRO A 198 7.03 -8.36 -13.67
N TRP A 199 7.15 -7.29 -12.88
CA TRP A 199 8.11 -7.22 -11.78
C TRP A 199 7.80 -8.23 -10.65
N LYS A 200 6.50 -8.45 -10.34
CA LYS A 200 6.06 -9.41 -9.32
C LYS A 200 6.33 -10.84 -9.80
N ILE A 201 6.10 -11.11 -11.09
CA ILE A 201 6.42 -12.40 -11.72
C ILE A 201 7.93 -12.66 -11.68
N LYS A 202 8.75 -11.68 -12.09
CA LYS A 202 10.21 -11.82 -12.07
C LYS A 202 10.74 -12.14 -10.66
N LYS A 203 10.23 -11.46 -9.64
CA LYS A 203 10.57 -11.70 -8.23
C LYS A 203 10.17 -13.11 -7.79
N ALA A 204 8.93 -13.50 -8.04
CA ALA A 204 8.39 -14.81 -7.70
C ALA A 204 9.12 -15.94 -8.43
N GLN A 205 9.54 -15.76 -9.68
CA GLN A 205 10.36 -16.71 -10.42
C GLN A 205 11.74 -16.92 -9.76
N ALA A 206 12.32 -15.87 -9.16
CA ALA A 206 13.58 -15.98 -8.42
C ALA A 206 13.37 -16.77 -7.12
N GLN A 207 12.32 -16.45 -6.37
CA GLN A 207 11.97 -17.14 -5.11
C GLN A 207 11.62 -18.61 -5.37
N ALA A 208 10.81 -18.91 -6.39
CA ALA A 208 10.36 -20.25 -6.75
C ALA A 208 11.50 -21.24 -7.05
N ARG A 209 12.74 -20.76 -7.32
CA ARG A 209 13.91 -21.64 -7.50
C ARG A 209 14.28 -22.42 -6.25
N ASN A 210 13.91 -21.92 -5.07
CA ASN A 210 14.19 -22.56 -3.78
C ASN A 210 13.05 -23.50 -3.35
N TRP A 211 12.00 -23.63 -4.15
CA TRP A 211 10.80 -24.37 -3.80
C TRP A 211 10.58 -25.55 -4.76
N ASP A 212 10.08 -26.66 -4.22
CA ASP A 212 9.52 -27.76 -5.02
C ASP A 212 8.01 -27.90 -4.78
N ALA A 213 7.36 -28.75 -5.57
CA ALA A 213 5.92 -28.91 -5.52
C ALA A 213 5.41 -29.43 -4.15
N ALA A 214 6.18 -30.30 -3.49
CA ALA A 214 5.79 -30.85 -2.20
C ALA A 214 5.81 -29.77 -1.13
N ARG A 215 6.91 -29.02 -1.03
CA ARG A 215 7.08 -27.94 -0.05
C ARG A 215 6.15 -26.76 -0.30
N ILE A 216 5.82 -26.45 -1.56
CA ILE A 216 4.76 -25.49 -1.88
C ILE A 216 3.41 -25.99 -1.36
N GLY A 217 3.11 -27.27 -1.52
CA GLY A 217 1.90 -27.91 -0.98
C GLY A 217 1.82 -27.77 0.55
N ASP A 218 2.93 -28.04 1.25
CA ASP A 218 3.01 -27.90 2.70
C ASP A 218 2.85 -26.44 3.14
N ALA A 219 3.51 -25.49 2.46
CA ALA A 219 3.36 -24.07 2.75
C ALA A 219 1.93 -23.57 2.53
N LEU A 220 1.23 -24.06 1.49
CA LEU A 220 -0.18 -23.75 1.25
C LEU A 220 -1.08 -24.22 2.40
N GLN A 221 -0.81 -25.40 2.96
CA GLN A 221 -1.53 -25.89 4.14
C GLN A 221 -1.26 -25.03 5.38
N VAL A 222 0.00 -24.60 5.58
CA VAL A 222 0.40 -23.72 6.68
C VAL A 222 -0.33 -22.38 6.63
N VAL A 223 -0.35 -21.71 5.47
CA VAL A 223 -1.03 -20.40 5.34
C VAL A 223 -2.56 -20.53 5.39
N ALA A 224 -3.12 -21.65 4.93
CA ALA A 224 -4.55 -21.94 5.07
C ALA A 224 -4.95 -22.13 6.54
N ALA A 225 -4.18 -22.90 7.31
CA ALA A 225 -4.37 -23.08 8.74
C ALA A 225 -4.23 -21.73 9.48
N LEU A 226 -3.17 -20.96 9.18
CA LEU A 226 -2.95 -19.66 9.77
C LEU A 226 -4.15 -18.72 9.58
N ASN A 227 -4.74 -18.69 8.38
CA ASN A 227 -5.91 -17.86 8.09
C ASN A 227 -7.14 -18.23 8.95
N ALA A 228 -7.28 -19.50 9.33
CA ALA A 228 -8.31 -19.94 10.28
C ALA A 228 -7.95 -19.50 11.71
N ASP A 229 -6.70 -19.71 12.12
CA ASP A 229 -6.17 -19.38 13.44
C ASP A 229 -6.37 -17.90 13.80
N VAL A 230 -5.97 -16.99 12.90
CA VAL A 230 -6.11 -15.54 13.12
C VAL A 230 -7.56 -15.04 13.07
N LYS A 231 -8.50 -15.88 12.65
CA LYS A 231 -9.96 -15.61 12.67
C LYS A 231 -10.65 -16.19 13.91
N GLY A 232 -9.88 -16.61 14.90
CA GLY A 232 -10.39 -17.04 16.21
C GLY A 232 -10.40 -18.56 16.42
N GLN A 233 -9.75 -19.34 15.55
CA GLN A 233 -9.55 -20.78 15.78
C GLN A 233 -8.34 -21.10 16.66
N ALA A 234 -7.39 -20.17 16.79
CA ALA A 234 -6.23 -20.33 17.67
C ALA A 234 -6.50 -19.82 19.09
N ALA A 235 -5.92 -20.51 20.06
CA ALA A 235 -5.85 -20.03 21.45
C ALA A 235 -4.90 -18.83 21.61
N ASP A 236 -3.87 -18.75 20.77
CA ASP A 236 -2.89 -17.67 20.73
C ASP A 236 -2.57 -17.33 19.26
N ALA A 237 -3.07 -16.20 18.80
CA ALA A 237 -2.89 -15.73 17.42
C ALA A 237 -1.46 -15.22 17.17
N ASP A 238 -0.81 -14.67 18.20
CA ASP A 238 0.58 -14.19 18.14
C ASP A 238 1.50 -15.38 17.85
N TYR A 239 1.34 -16.46 18.63
CA TYR A 239 2.08 -17.69 18.43
C TYR A 239 1.79 -18.34 17.08
N ALA A 240 0.52 -18.33 16.63
CA ALA A 240 0.14 -18.91 15.34
C ALA A 240 0.87 -18.24 14.17
N VAL A 241 0.94 -16.89 14.16
CA VAL A 241 1.68 -16.15 13.12
C VAL A 241 3.19 -16.41 13.22
N GLU A 242 3.79 -16.37 14.41
CA GLU A 242 5.22 -16.65 14.61
C GLU A 242 5.60 -18.05 14.10
N ARG A 243 4.80 -19.06 14.46
CA ARG A 243 4.98 -20.44 14.02
C ARG A 243 4.87 -20.57 12.51
N ALA A 244 3.84 -19.98 11.89
CA ALA A 244 3.63 -20.09 10.45
C ALA A 244 4.76 -19.45 9.64
N VAL A 245 5.23 -18.25 10.03
CA VAL A 245 6.38 -17.58 9.41
C VAL A 245 7.64 -18.43 9.54
N GLY A 246 7.89 -19.01 10.72
CA GLY A 246 9.02 -19.91 10.95
C GLY A 246 9.00 -21.15 10.05
N ILE A 247 7.85 -21.82 9.95
CA ILE A 247 7.68 -23.02 9.11
C ILE A 247 7.88 -22.69 7.63
N VAL A 248 7.28 -21.61 7.12
CA VAL A 248 7.44 -21.21 5.70
C VAL A 248 8.91 -20.91 5.38
N ALA A 249 9.62 -20.24 6.30
CA ALA A 249 11.05 -19.97 6.13
C ALA A 249 11.89 -21.25 6.13
N GLU A 250 11.59 -22.20 7.01
CA GLU A 250 12.24 -23.50 7.05
C GLU A 250 12.02 -24.29 5.75
N LEU A 251 10.78 -24.37 5.26
CA LEU A 251 10.45 -25.05 4.00
C LEU A 251 11.22 -24.45 2.80
N SER A 252 11.38 -23.13 2.74
CA SER A 252 12.16 -22.46 1.69
C SER A 252 13.66 -22.78 1.76
N SER A 253 14.20 -23.00 2.97
CA SER A 253 15.63 -23.20 3.20
C SER A 253 16.12 -24.64 2.97
N GLN A 254 15.22 -25.62 2.96
CA GLN A 254 15.56 -27.03 2.74
C GLN A 254 16.00 -27.24 1.28
N ARG A 255 17.10 -27.98 1.07
CA ARG A 255 17.63 -28.33 -0.26
C ARG A 255 17.58 -29.82 -0.48
#